data_AF-A0A962P0C2-F1
#
_entry.id   AF-A0A962P0C2-F1
#
_cell.length_a   1.000
_cell.length_b   1.000
_cell.length_c   1.000
_cell.angle_alpha   90.00
_cell.angle_beta   90.00
_cell.angle_gamma   90.00
#
_symmetry.space_group_name_H-M   'P 1'
#
loop_
_entity.id
_entity.type
_entity.pdbx_description
1 polymer ?
#
loop_
_entity_poly.entity_id
_entity_poly.type
_entity_poly.pdbx_seq_one_letter_code
_entity_poly.pdbx_strand_id
1 'polypeptide(L)' 'IKELQSLVEKACSRPSINQTIFPNTSSDNYWSSSYNRSYWSVSFAAGLISSSGGGYNYVRLVRVGQ' A
#
# COMPACT_ATOMS: atom_id res chain seq x y z
N ILE A 1 -2.88 2.64 -7.90
CA ILE A 1 -3.17 2.76 -6.45
C ILE A 1 -4.33 1.91 -5.96
N LYS A 2 -5.38 1.70 -6.77
CA LYS A 2 -6.57 0.93 -6.40
C LYS A 2 -6.26 -0.45 -5.79
N GLU A 3 -5.27 -1.16 -6.34
CA GLU A 3 -4.82 -2.46 -5.82
C GLU A 3 -4.22 -2.42 -4.40
N LEU A 4 -3.47 -1.37 -4.05
CA LEU A 4 -2.93 -1.24 -2.68
C LEU A 4 -4.02 -0.77 -1.72
N GLN A 5 -4.96 0.04 -2.19
CA GLN A 5 -6.07 0.52 -1.40
C GLN A 5 -7.09 -0.59 -1.08
N SER A 6 -7.28 -1.57 -1.96
CA SER A 6 -8.17 -2.72 -1.68
C SER A 6 -7.62 -3.65 -0.60
N LEU A 7 -6.30 -3.62 -0.36
CA LEU A 7 -5.64 -4.34 0.73
C LEU A 7 -5.77 -3.64 2.09
N VAL A 8 -6.20 -2.38 2.10
CA VAL A 8 -6.38 -1.63 3.34
C VAL A 8 -7.61 -2.16 4.07
N GLU A 9 -7.40 -2.73 5.24
CA GLU A 9 -8.47 -3.16 6.13
C GLU A 9 -9.04 -1.94 6.85
N LYS A 10 -10.32 -1.61 6.60
CA LYS A 10 -10.98 -0.45 7.19
C LYS A 10 -11.46 -0.70 8.62
N ALA A 11 -11.61 -1.96 9.01
CA ALA A 11 -11.97 -2.33 10.38
C ALA A 11 -10.82 -2.15 11.38
N CYS A 12 -9.58 -2.06 10.90
CA CYS A 12 -8.39 -1.96 11.73
C CYS A 12 -7.63 -0.66 11.46
N SER A 13 -7.28 0.07 12.50
CA SER A 13 -6.41 1.24 12.44
C SER A 13 -5.15 0.92 13.24
N ARG A 14 -4.09 0.46 12.54
CA ARG A 14 -2.77 0.05 13.08
C ARG A 14 -2.65 -1.41 13.55
N PRO A 15 -2.39 -2.37 12.65
CA PRO A 15 -2.17 -2.21 11.20
C PRO A 15 -3.49 -2.25 10.41
N SER A 16 -3.64 -1.35 9.44
CA SER A 16 -4.75 -1.34 8.48
C SER A 16 -4.50 -2.30 7.33
N ILE A 17 -3.95 -3.48 7.62
CA ILE A 17 -3.75 -4.58 6.69
C ILE A 17 -3.91 -5.90 7.43
N ASN A 18 -4.53 -6.86 6.78
CA ASN A 18 -4.67 -8.19 7.34
C ASN A 18 -3.37 -9.00 7.18
N GLN A 19 -2.58 -9.04 8.25
CA GLN A 19 -1.30 -9.76 8.28
C GLN A 19 -1.46 -11.29 8.23
N THR A 20 -2.64 -11.85 8.54
CA THR A 20 -2.86 -13.30 8.39
C THR A 20 -3.06 -13.70 6.94
N ILE A 21 -3.69 -12.83 6.13
CA ILE A 21 -3.86 -13.02 4.68
C ILE A 21 -2.59 -12.62 3.92
N PHE A 22 -1.90 -11.57 4.37
CA PHE A 22 -0.70 -11.04 3.73
C PHE A 22 0.51 -10.99 4.69
N PRO A 23 1.04 -12.14 5.12
CA PRO A 23 2.14 -12.19 6.09
C PRO A 23 3.43 -11.53 5.57
N ASN A 24 3.61 -11.48 4.24
CA ASN A 24 4.76 -10.84 3.59
C ASN A 24 4.56 -9.33 3.35
N THR A 25 3.44 -8.75 3.79
CA THR A 25 3.17 -7.32 3.63
C THR A 25 3.22 -6.64 4.99
N SER A 26 4.32 -5.93 5.24
CA SER A 26 4.52 -5.10 6.42
C SER A 26 3.48 -3.98 6.47
N SER A 27 3.24 -3.42 7.65
CA SER A 27 2.38 -2.25 7.82
C SER A 27 3.06 -0.93 7.39
N ASP A 28 4.03 -1.00 6.48
CA ASP A 28 4.80 0.17 6.05
C ASP A 28 4.15 0.89 4.88
N ASN A 29 4.84 1.91 4.37
CA ASN A 29 4.42 2.66 3.19
C ASN A 29 4.83 1.93 1.92
N TYR A 30 3.90 1.82 0.96
CA TYR A 30 4.12 1.16 -0.33
C TYR A 30 3.89 2.12 -1.50
N TRP A 31 4.78 2.10 -2.48
CA TRP A 31 4.63 2.86 -3.72
C TRP A 31 3.56 2.24 -4.63
N SER A 32 2.71 3.11 -5.18
CA SER A 32 1.77 2.77 -6.24
C SER A 32 2.31 3.21 -7.61
N SER A 33 2.31 2.29 -8.57
CA SER A 33 2.65 2.54 -9.99
C SER A 33 1.56 3.30 -10.77
N SER A 34 0.90 4.28 -10.15
CA SER A 34 -0.12 5.07 -10.85
C SER A 34 0.55 6.08 -11.76
N TYR A 35 0.20 6.04 -13.04
CA TYR A 35 0.70 6.93 -14.09
C TYR A 35 0.07 8.32 -14.00
N ASN A 36 0.35 9.04 -12.91
CA ASN A 36 -0.01 10.45 -12.81
C ASN A 36 1.19 11.20 -12.23
N ARG A 37 1.36 12.47 -12.57
CA ARG A 37 2.57 13.30 -12.34
C ARG A 37 3.06 13.42 -10.87
N SER A 38 2.37 12.78 -9.92
CA SER A 38 2.76 12.66 -8.52
C SER A 38 2.85 11.18 -8.16
N TYR A 39 3.93 10.78 -7.48
CA TYR A 39 4.06 9.42 -6.95
C TYR A 39 3.12 9.28 -5.74
N TRP A 40 2.21 8.31 -5.76
CA TRP A 40 1.31 8.06 -4.64
C TRP A 40 1.82 6.85 -3.86
N SER A 41 1.76 6.92 -2.54
CA SER A 41 2.06 5.83 -1.62
C SER A 41 0.87 5.50 -0.73
N VAL A 42 0.79 4.25 -0.28
CA VAL A 42 -0.22 3.77 0.67
C VAL A 42 0.47 3.33 1.94
N SER A 43 0.08 3.91 3.07
CA SER A 43 0.55 3.53 4.40
C SER A 43 -0.38 2.49 5.00
N PHE A 44 0.08 1.25 5.16
CA PHE A 44 -0.70 0.22 5.85
C PHE A 44 -0.66 0.36 7.38
N ALA A 45 0.18 1.25 7.91
CA ALA A 45 0.18 1.57 9.33
C ALA A 45 -1.15 2.20 9.73
N ALA A 46 -1.65 3.14 8.92
CA ALA A 46 -2.86 3.90 9.23
C ALA A 46 -3.94 3.83 8.14
N GLY A 47 -3.71 3.08 7.06
CA GLY A 47 -4.60 3.00 5.90
C GLY A 47 -4.65 4.31 5.10
N LEU A 48 -3.58 5.11 5.16
CA LEU A 48 -3.53 6.45 4.55
C LEU A 48 -2.96 6.41 3.14
N ILE A 49 -3.41 7.35 2.32
CA ILE A 49 -2.89 7.58 0.98
C ILE A 49 -2.13 8.91 0.98
N SER A 50 -0.88 8.90 0.54
CA SER A 50 -0.03 10.08 0.43
C SER A 50 0.43 10.27 -1.01
N SER A 51 0.60 11.50 -1.46
CA SER A 51 0.97 11.85 -2.85
C SER A 51 2.35 12.54 -2.96
N SER A 52 3.21 12.38 -1.95
CA SER A 52 4.51 13.04 -1.88
C SER A 52 5.53 12.37 -2.80
N GLY A 53 6.22 13.15 -3.63
CA GLY A 53 7.19 12.68 -4.62
C GLY A 53 8.56 12.25 -4.09
N GLY A 54 8.71 11.99 -2.78
CA GLY A 54 10.00 11.59 -2.19
C GLY A 54 9.84 10.76 -0.91
N GLY A 55 10.72 9.76 -0.74
CA GLY A 55 10.79 8.90 0.45
C GLY A 55 11.24 7.46 0.16
N TYR A 56 11.67 6.75 1.20
CA TYR A 56 11.91 5.31 1.17
C TYR A 56 10.57 4.58 1.39
N ASN A 57 9.93 4.11 0.32
CA ASN A 57 8.73 3.29 0.41
C ASN A 57 8.97 1.93 -0.24
N TYR A 58 8.30 0.91 0.28
CA TYR A 58 8.39 -0.45 -0.21
C TYR A 58 7.66 -0.59 -1.56
N VAL A 59 8.12 -1.53 -2.38
CA VAL A 59 7.45 -1.87 -3.64
C VAL A 59 6.98 -3.31 -3.51
N ARG A 60 5.68 -3.54 -3.77
CA ARG A 60 5.13 -4.90 -3.85
C ARG A 60 4.95 -5.27 -5.31
N LEU A 61 5.62 -6.34 -5.73
CA LEU A 61 5.42 -6.93 -7.04
C LEU A 61 4.09 -7.69 -7.05
N VAL A 62 3.24 -7.40 -8.01
CA VAL A 62 2.00 -8.13 -8.24
C VAL A 62 2.22 -9.02 -9.46
N ARG A 63 2.00 -10.33 -9.32
CA ARG A 63 1.93 -11.23 -10.46
C ARG A 63 0.50 -11.22 -10.98
N VAL A 64 0.31 -10.81 -12.22
CA VAL A 64 -0.93 -11.08 -12.95
C VAL A 64 -0.98 -12.59 -13.17
N GLY A 65 -1.96 -13.25 -12.54
CA GLY A 65 -2.34 -14.61 -12.92
C GLY A 65 -2.97 -14.56 -14.31
N GLN A 66 -2.48 -15.39 -15.22
CA GLN A 66 -2.94 -15.52 -16.60
C GLN A 66 -4.07 -16.54 -16.68
#